data_AF-A0AA40BVC4-F1
#
_entry.id   AF-A0AA40BVC4-F1
#
_cell.length_a   1.000
_cell.length_b   1.000
_cell.length_c   1.000
_cell.angle_alpha   90.00
_cell.angle_beta   90.00
_cell.angle_gamma   90.00
#
_symmetry.space_group_name_H-M   'P 1'
#
loop_
_entity.id
_entity.type
_entity.pdbx_description
1 polymer ?
#
loop_
_entity_poly.entity_id
_entity_poly.type
_entity_poly.pdbx_seq_one_letter_code
_entity_poly.pdbx_strand_id
1 'polypeptide(L)'
;MPRIINFLADFTLGFADGLTVPFALTAGLSSLGQTKTVIYAGMAEICAGSISMGIGGYLATRGENVAARREQEAADSDAAASGTAIDGDDDDNEATIVSGLSVSLGYLLGGILPLFPYFFVSHVGDGLFWSFLVCVVALFTFGFTKDFLLNNKGGSKDADGEGNHSSWPRIPSSYYALAKGPRILALLAR
;
A
#
# COMPACT_ATOMS: atom_id res chain seq x y z
N MET A 1 0.97 13.30 15.10
CA MET A 1 0.60 13.60 13.69
C MET A 1 0.15 12.31 12.99
N PRO A 2 -1.06 11.81 13.28
CA PRO A 2 -1.60 10.60 12.65
C PRO A 2 -1.81 10.75 11.12
N ARG A 3 -2.20 11.95 10.64
CA ARG A 3 -2.40 12.24 9.20
C ARG A 3 -1.14 12.04 8.33
N ILE A 4 0.02 12.45 8.83
CA ILE A 4 1.29 12.33 8.10
C ILE A 4 1.70 10.86 7.95
N ILE A 5 1.43 10.02 8.95
CA ILE A 5 1.81 8.59 8.91
C ILE A 5 0.96 7.85 7.88
N ASN A 6 -0.35 8.12 7.84
CA ASN A 6 -1.26 7.53 6.84
C ASN A 6 -0.87 7.96 5.42
N PHE A 7 -0.59 9.26 5.22
CA PHE A 7 -0.09 9.77 3.94
C PHE A 7 1.21 9.08 3.50
N LEU A 8 2.19 8.93 4.40
CA LEU A 8 3.45 8.26 4.08
C LEU A 8 3.23 6.77 3.75
N ALA A 9 2.31 6.10 4.45
CA ALA A 9 1.99 4.70 4.20
C ALA A 9 1.38 4.51 2.81
N ASP A 10 0.37 5.31 2.48
CA ASP A 10 -0.33 5.31 1.19
C ASP A 10 0.63 5.68 0.03
N PHE A 11 1.44 6.71 0.24
CA PHE A 11 2.49 7.09 -0.71
C PHE A 11 3.50 5.96 -0.93
N THR A 12 3.96 5.30 0.14
CA THR A 12 4.92 4.19 0.07
C THR A 12 4.33 3.00 -0.68
N LEU A 13 3.06 2.70 -0.43
CA LEU A 13 2.33 1.63 -1.09
C LEU A 13 2.25 1.90 -2.60
N GLY A 14 1.88 3.13 -3.00
CA GLY A 14 1.92 3.56 -4.39
C GLY A 14 3.32 3.52 -5.00
N PHE A 15 4.32 4.03 -4.28
CA PHE A 15 5.70 4.11 -4.76
C PHE A 15 6.35 2.75 -4.97
N ALA A 16 6.10 1.78 -4.09
CA ALA A 16 6.62 0.42 -4.23
C ALA A 16 6.02 -0.29 -5.44
N ASP A 17 4.71 -0.17 -5.65
CA ASP A 17 4.04 -0.73 -6.83
C ASP A 17 4.52 -0.03 -8.11
N GLY A 18 4.64 1.30 -8.07
CA GLY A 18 5.20 2.10 -9.15
C GLY A 18 6.67 1.79 -9.45
N LEU A 19 7.45 1.28 -8.49
CA LEU A 19 8.82 0.83 -8.78
C LEU A 19 8.85 -0.54 -9.46
N THR A 20 8.00 -1.44 -9.00
CA THR A 20 8.09 -2.87 -9.34
C THR A 20 7.37 -3.21 -10.64
N VAL A 21 6.17 -2.68 -10.86
CA VAL A 21 5.35 -2.98 -12.04
C VAL A 21 5.99 -2.44 -13.33
N PRO A 22 6.38 -1.15 -13.42
CA PRO A 22 7.03 -0.61 -14.61
C PRO A 22 8.43 -1.21 -14.82
N PHE A 23 9.16 -1.55 -13.75
CA PHE A 23 10.43 -2.27 -13.87
C PHE A 23 10.24 -3.66 -14.49
N ALA A 24 9.27 -4.45 -14.01
CA ALA A 24 8.98 -5.75 -14.58
C ALA A 24 8.56 -5.65 -16.05
N LEU A 25 7.73 -4.65 -16.39
CA LEU A 25 7.31 -4.38 -17.77
C LEU A 25 8.50 -4.02 -18.66
N THR A 26 9.36 -3.09 -18.22
CA THR A 26 10.55 -2.68 -18.99
C THR A 26 11.54 -3.81 -19.17
N ALA A 27 11.76 -4.64 -18.15
CA ALA A 27 12.58 -5.85 -18.24
C ALA A 27 12.00 -6.87 -19.23
N GLY A 28 10.69 -7.12 -19.19
CA GLY A 28 10.03 -8.02 -20.13
C GLY A 28 10.11 -7.53 -21.58
N LEU A 29 9.79 -6.25 -21.81
CA LEU A 29 9.81 -5.62 -23.13
C LEU A 29 11.23 -5.41 -23.68
N SER A 30 12.25 -5.40 -22.82
CA SER A 30 13.64 -5.30 -23.23
C SER A 30 14.06 -6.48 -24.13
N SER A 31 13.40 -7.63 -24.01
CA SER A 31 13.60 -8.78 -24.90
C SER A 31 13.25 -8.51 -26.37
N LEU A 32 12.43 -7.50 -26.65
CA LEU A 32 12.03 -7.10 -28.01
C LEU A 32 13.11 -6.27 -28.72
N GLY A 33 14.18 -5.89 -28.03
CA GLY A 33 15.34 -5.19 -28.61
C GLY A 33 15.08 -3.76 -29.08
N GLN A 34 13.91 -3.17 -28.76
CA GLN A 34 13.56 -1.80 -29.14
C GLN A 34 13.29 -0.89 -27.93
N THR A 35 14.20 0.04 -27.67
CA THR A 35 14.13 1.01 -26.55
C THR A 35 12.87 1.87 -26.63
N LYS A 36 12.46 2.26 -27.85
CA LYS A 36 11.25 3.08 -28.06
C LYS A 36 9.99 2.38 -27.56
N THR A 37 9.86 1.08 -27.82
CA THR A 37 8.72 0.28 -27.38
C THR A 37 8.66 0.22 -25.85
N VAL A 38 9.80 0.04 -25.20
CA VAL A 38 9.91 0.03 -23.72
C VAL A 38 9.46 1.37 -23.12
N ILE A 39 9.90 2.49 -23.69
CA ILE A 39 9.55 3.84 -23.19
C ILE A 39 8.06 4.13 -23.36
N TYR A 40 7.49 3.92 -24.56
CA TYR A 40 6.07 4.21 -24.79
C TYR A 40 5.15 3.30 -23.97
N ALA A 41 5.49 2.02 -23.86
CA ALA A 41 4.72 1.09 -23.05
C ALA A 41 4.82 1.42 -21.55
N GLY A 42 6.01 1.75 -21.06
CA GLY A 42 6.21 2.15 -19.67
C GLY A 42 5.51 3.46 -19.33
N MET A 43 5.56 4.47 -20.19
CA MET A 43 4.79 5.71 -20.01
C MET A 43 3.28 5.44 -19.94
N ALA A 44 2.77 4.60 -20.83
CA ALA A 44 1.35 4.25 -20.86
C ALA A 44 0.93 3.50 -19.60
N GLU A 45 1.77 2.55 -19.15
CA GLU A 45 1.55 1.78 -17.93
C GLU A 45 1.61 2.66 -16.68
N ILE A 46 2.57 3.57 -16.54
CA ILE A 46 2.64 4.51 -15.41
C ILE A 46 1.39 5.38 -15.34
N CYS A 47 0.93 5.93 -16.47
CA CYS A 47 -0.29 6.73 -16.52
C CYS A 47 -1.53 5.92 -16.14
N ALA A 48 -1.69 4.73 -16.72
CA ALA A 48 -2.84 3.86 -16.43
C ALA A 48 -2.83 3.35 -14.98
N GLY A 49 -1.66 2.93 -14.49
CA GLY A 49 -1.44 2.46 -13.13
C GLY A 49 -1.67 3.55 -12.09
N SER A 50 -1.14 4.76 -12.31
CA SER A 50 -1.34 5.89 -11.38
C SER A 50 -2.82 6.22 -11.22
N ILE A 51 -3.58 6.24 -12.31
CA ILE A 51 -5.04 6.52 -12.27
C ILE A 51 -5.78 5.37 -11.55
N SER A 52 -5.52 4.12 -11.95
CA SER A 52 -6.18 2.95 -11.37
C SER A 52 -5.93 2.86 -9.86
N MET A 53 -4.69 3.08 -9.45
CA MET A 53 -4.27 2.95 -8.07
C MET A 53 -4.72 4.14 -7.22
N GLY A 54 -4.76 5.35 -7.79
CA GLY A 54 -5.34 6.52 -7.14
C GLY A 54 -6.83 6.38 -6.85
N ILE A 55 -7.59 5.86 -7.82
CA ILE A 55 -9.01 5.51 -7.61
C ILE A 55 -9.13 4.38 -6.59
N GLY A 56 -8.23 3.38 -6.65
CA GLY A 56 -8.18 2.28 -5.69
C GLY A 56 -7.98 2.76 -4.25
N GLY A 57 -7.02 3.64 -3.99
CA GLY A 57 -6.76 4.21 -2.67
C GLY A 57 -7.92 5.07 -2.15
N TYR A 58 -8.53 5.87 -3.04
CA TYR A 58 -9.74 6.61 -2.71
C TYR A 58 -10.89 5.68 -2.32
N LEU A 59 -11.18 4.65 -3.12
CA LEU A 59 -12.27 3.73 -2.84
C LEU A 59 -12.00 2.86 -1.60
N ALA A 60 -10.75 2.52 -1.32
CA ALA A 60 -10.37 1.79 -0.11
C ALA A 60 -10.69 2.61 1.15
N THR A 61 -10.26 3.87 1.19
CA THR A 61 -10.53 4.76 2.33
C THR A 61 -12.03 5.04 2.47
N ARG A 62 -12.77 5.24 1.37
CA ARG A 62 -14.25 5.36 1.43
C ARG A 62 -14.88 4.10 2.00
N GLY A 63 -14.42 2.93 1.56
CA GLY A 63 -14.93 1.64 2.00
C GLY A 63 -14.75 1.44 3.50
N GLU A 64 -13.59 1.80 4.04
CA GLU A 64 -13.28 1.75 5.47
C GLU A 64 -14.18 2.70 6.27
N ASN A 65 -14.35 3.95 5.81
CA ASN A 65 -15.21 4.92 6.49
C ASN A 65 -16.69 4.49 6.50
N VAL A 66 -17.18 3.91 5.40
CA VAL A 66 -18.56 3.39 5.33
C VAL A 66 -18.73 2.14 6.20
N ALA A 67 -17.74 1.26 6.27
CA ALA A 67 -17.77 0.08 7.13
C ALA A 67 -17.79 0.47 8.61
N ALA A 68 -16.92 1.41 9.02
CA ALA A 68 -16.87 1.92 10.38
C ALA A 68 -18.20 2.56 10.82
N ARG A 69 -18.83 3.35 9.95
CA ARG A 69 -20.16 3.94 10.23
C ARG A 69 -21.23 2.87 10.44
N ARG A 70 -21.23 1.80 9.64
CA ARG A 70 -22.20 0.69 9.77
C ARG A 70 -22.03 -0.09 11.08
N GLU A 71 -20.78 -0.28 11.52
CA GLU A 71 -20.51 -0.92 12.82
C GLU A 71 -21.00 -0.04 13.98
N GLN A 72 -20.83 1.28 13.85
CA GLN A 72 -21.26 2.25 14.85
C GLN A 72 -22.80 2.34 14.92
N GLU A 73 -23.49 2.34 13.77
CA GLU A 73 -24.96 2.28 13.68
C GLU A 73 -25.52 0.97 14.27
N ALA A 74 -24.84 -0.16 14.08
CA ALA A 74 -25.24 -1.43 14.68
C ALA A 74 -25.06 -1.44 16.21
N ALA A 75 -24.03 -0.78 16.73
CA ALA A 75 -23.77 -0.67 18.17
C ALA A 75 -24.68 0.37 18.87
N ASP A 76 -25.11 1.42 18.17
CA ASP A 76 -25.95 2.49 18.72
C ASP A 76 -27.46 2.15 18.68
N SER A 77 -27.83 1.02 18.07
CA SER A 77 -29.22 0.54 18.01
C SER A 77 -29.84 0.16 19.37
N ASP A 78 -29.03 0.14 20.45
CA ASP A 78 -29.47 0.02 21.84
C ASP A 78 -29.69 1.38 22.56
N ALA A 79 -29.36 2.53 21.93
CA ALA A 79 -29.46 3.88 22.50
C ALA A 79 -30.26 4.82 21.57
N ALA A 80 -31.55 4.53 21.38
CA ALA A 80 -32.39 5.31 20.47
C ALA A 80 -32.54 6.79 20.87
N ALA A 81 -32.53 7.64 19.82
CA ALA A 81 -32.98 9.04 19.78
C ALA A 81 -31.94 10.14 20.07
N SER A 82 -31.03 10.34 19.13
CA SER A 82 -30.47 11.66 18.84
C SER A 82 -30.30 11.80 17.32
N GLY A 83 -31.22 12.52 16.69
CA GLY A 83 -31.10 12.88 15.29
C GLY A 83 -30.00 13.93 15.05
N THR A 84 -29.64 14.05 13.77
CA THR A 84 -28.85 15.12 13.15
C THR A 84 -27.33 15.00 13.31
N ALA A 85 -26.67 14.59 12.23
CA ALA A 85 -25.32 15.05 11.90
C ALA A 85 -25.16 15.14 10.37
N ILE A 86 -25.76 16.18 9.78
CA ILE A 86 -25.16 16.80 8.59
C ILE A 86 -24.04 17.67 9.14
N ASP A 87 -22.84 17.11 9.37
CA ASP A 87 -21.60 17.89 9.61
C ASP A 87 -20.30 17.05 9.57
N GLY A 88 -20.35 15.80 9.12
CA GLY A 88 -19.21 14.88 9.18
C GLY A 88 -18.75 14.34 7.83
N ASP A 89 -19.10 15.01 6.73
CA ASP A 89 -18.73 14.61 5.35
C ASP A 89 -17.47 15.35 4.84
N ASP A 90 -17.11 16.50 5.43
CA ASP A 90 -15.98 17.27 4.90
C ASP A 90 -14.61 16.67 5.29
N ASP A 91 -14.46 16.17 6.52
CA ASP A 91 -13.18 15.66 7.04
C ASP A 91 -12.82 14.26 6.48
N ASP A 92 -13.82 13.41 6.25
CA ASP A 92 -13.63 12.08 5.65
C ASP A 92 -13.48 12.15 4.13
N ASN A 93 -14.18 13.07 3.44
CA ASN A 93 -13.92 13.34 2.03
C ASN A 93 -12.47 13.82 1.80
N GLU A 94 -11.98 14.76 2.62
CA GLU A 94 -10.60 15.25 2.50
C GLU A 94 -9.59 14.11 2.70
N ALA A 95 -9.72 13.33 3.78
CA ALA A 95 -8.81 12.23 4.07
C ALA A 95 -8.80 11.18 2.95
N THR A 96 -9.97 10.87 2.39
CA THR A 96 -10.12 9.93 1.30
C THR A 96 -9.45 10.44 0.01
N ILE A 97 -9.65 11.71 -0.33
CA ILE A 97 -9.04 12.33 -1.50
C ILE A 97 -7.51 12.36 -1.33
N VAL A 98 -7.02 12.75 -0.16
CA VAL A 98 -5.60 12.80 0.16
C VAL A 98 -4.95 11.42 0.07
N SER A 99 -5.61 10.36 0.53
CA SER A 99 -5.13 8.99 0.39
C SER A 99 -4.96 8.62 -1.10
N GLY A 100 -6.01 8.74 -1.92
CA GLY A 100 -5.93 8.42 -3.35
C GLY A 100 -4.89 9.25 -4.12
N LEU A 101 -4.76 10.54 -3.78
CA LEU A 101 -3.73 11.42 -4.34
C LEU A 101 -2.32 10.99 -3.95
N SER A 102 -2.11 10.61 -2.68
CA SER A 102 -0.80 10.18 -2.20
C SER A 102 -0.37 8.85 -2.83
N VAL A 103 -1.28 7.88 -3.00
CA VAL A 103 -1.02 6.60 -3.68
C VAL A 103 -0.65 6.84 -5.14
N SER A 104 -1.47 7.60 -5.88
CA SER A 104 -1.21 7.86 -7.32
C SER A 104 0.08 8.66 -7.54
N LEU A 105 0.39 9.62 -6.66
CA LEU A 105 1.65 10.36 -6.71
C LEU A 105 2.85 9.45 -6.42
N GLY A 106 2.72 8.55 -5.44
CA GLY A 106 3.70 7.52 -5.16
C GLY A 106 3.97 6.67 -6.39
N TYR A 107 2.93 6.14 -7.02
CA TYR A 107 3.04 5.31 -8.21
C TYR A 107 3.72 6.02 -9.38
N LEU A 108 3.32 7.26 -9.65
CA LEU A 108 3.90 8.07 -10.72
C LEU A 108 5.40 8.28 -10.52
N LEU A 109 5.80 8.72 -9.31
CA LEU A 109 7.21 8.98 -8.99
C LEU A 109 8.04 7.69 -8.96
N GLY A 110 7.46 6.60 -8.44
CA GLY A 110 8.09 5.28 -8.43
C GLY A 110 8.33 4.77 -9.85
N GLY A 111 7.37 4.97 -10.76
CA GLY A 111 7.43 4.45 -12.13
C GLY A 111 8.34 5.22 -13.08
N ILE A 112 8.55 6.50 -12.83
CA ILE A 112 9.50 7.29 -13.62
C ILE A 112 10.95 6.79 -13.40
N LEU A 113 11.28 6.26 -12.23
CA LEU A 113 12.64 5.81 -11.88
C LEU A 113 13.15 4.67 -12.79
N PRO A 114 12.42 3.54 -12.97
CA PRO A 114 12.82 2.49 -13.91
C PRO A 114 12.96 2.97 -15.36
N LEU A 115 12.15 3.95 -15.78
CA LEU A 115 12.14 4.46 -17.15
C LEU A 115 13.28 5.43 -17.42
N PHE A 116 13.74 6.16 -16.40
CA PHE A 116 14.71 7.25 -16.54
C PHE A 116 15.98 6.85 -17.34
N PRO A 117 16.62 5.68 -17.11
CA PRO A 117 17.83 5.31 -17.84
C PRO A 117 17.61 5.04 -19.33
N TYR A 118 16.40 4.60 -19.71
CA TYR A 118 16.07 4.31 -21.11
C TYR A 118 16.02 5.58 -21.98
N PHE A 119 15.87 6.77 -21.39
CA PHE A 119 15.92 8.04 -22.12
C PHE A 119 17.31 8.41 -22.61
N PHE A 120 18.36 7.97 -21.91
CA PHE A 120 19.75 8.37 -22.20
C PHE A 120 20.51 7.32 -23.02
N VAL A 121 20.01 6.08 -23.05
CA VAL A 121 20.74 4.95 -23.63
C VAL A 121 19.99 4.38 -24.84
N SER A 122 20.67 4.35 -25.98
CA SER A 122 20.07 3.86 -27.23
C SER A 122 20.00 2.33 -27.31
N HIS A 123 20.88 1.61 -26.60
CA HIS A 123 20.91 0.15 -26.54
C HIS A 123 20.05 -0.36 -25.37
N VAL A 124 19.12 -1.27 -25.67
CA VAL A 124 18.16 -1.79 -24.68
C VAL A 124 18.83 -2.52 -23.52
N GLY A 125 19.88 -3.29 -23.80
CA GLY A 125 20.60 -4.05 -22.77
C GLY A 125 21.27 -3.15 -21.73
N ASP A 126 21.91 -2.08 -22.19
CA ASP A 126 22.55 -1.09 -21.32
C ASP A 126 21.48 -0.31 -20.52
N GLY A 127 20.38 0.06 -21.15
CA GLY A 127 19.23 0.69 -20.48
C GLY A 127 18.66 -0.17 -19.35
N LEU A 128 18.52 -1.48 -19.58
CA LEU A 128 18.05 -2.43 -18.58
C LEU A 128 19.01 -2.56 -17.39
N PHE A 129 20.32 -2.63 -17.63
CA PHE A 129 21.31 -2.72 -16.56
C PHE A 129 21.27 -1.48 -15.66
N TRP A 130 21.22 -0.28 -16.25
CA TRP A 130 21.10 0.96 -15.49
C TRP A 130 19.75 1.08 -14.77
N SER A 131 18.66 0.62 -15.38
CA SER A 131 17.33 0.56 -14.74
C SER A 131 17.33 -0.33 -13.50
N PHE A 132 17.93 -1.52 -13.60
CA PHE A 132 18.11 -2.40 -12.45
C PHE A 132 18.89 -1.72 -11.32
N LEU A 133 19.99 -1.03 -11.65
CA LEU A 133 20.83 -0.35 -10.66
C LEU A 133 20.06 0.78 -9.95
N VAL A 134 19.31 1.58 -10.71
CA VAL A 134 18.46 2.66 -10.17
C VAL A 134 17.37 2.09 -9.25
N CYS A 135 16.70 1.00 -9.66
CA CYS A 135 15.68 0.34 -8.84
C CYS A 135 16.26 -0.21 -7.53
N VAL A 136 17.44 -0.85 -7.56
CA VAL A 136 18.09 -1.38 -6.35
C VAL A 136 18.45 -0.25 -5.39
N VAL A 137 19.04 0.83 -5.89
CA VAL A 137 19.37 2.01 -5.08
C VAL A 137 18.11 2.65 -4.50
N ALA A 138 17.06 2.80 -5.30
CA ALA A 138 15.79 3.37 -4.88
C ALA A 138 15.10 2.52 -3.79
N LEU A 139 15.05 1.20 -3.96
CA LEU A 139 14.49 0.30 -2.95
C LEU A 139 15.31 0.31 -1.66
N PHE A 140 16.64 0.39 -1.77
CA PHE A 140 17.51 0.47 -0.60
C PHE A 140 17.31 1.78 0.16
N THR A 141 17.29 2.93 -0.53
CA THR A 141 17.01 4.21 0.13
C THR A 141 15.60 4.28 0.69
N PHE A 142 14.59 3.75 0.01
CA PHE A 142 13.21 3.78 0.50
C PHE A 142 13.00 2.84 1.69
N GLY A 143 13.55 1.63 1.62
CA GLY A 143 13.55 0.67 2.73
C GLY A 143 14.27 1.22 3.95
N PHE A 144 15.43 1.85 3.76
CA PHE A 144 16.19 2.48 4.83
C PHE A 144 15.51 3.74 5.38
N THR A 145 14.85 4.53 4.52
CA THR A 145 14.08 5.72 4.95
C THR A 145 12.94 5.30 5.87
N LYS A 146 12.22 4.21 5.55
CA LYS A 146 11.14 3.67 6.40
C LYS A 146 11.66 3.20 7.76
N ASP A 147 12.83 2.57 7.79
CA ASP A 147 13.48 2.11 9.02
C ASP A 147 13.98 3.30 9.86
N PHE A 148 14.63 4.28 9.24
CA PHE A 148 15.13 5.48 9.91
C PHE A 148 14.01 6.37 10.50
N LEU A 149 12.87 6.49 9.80
CA LEU A 149 11.72 7.28 10.28
C LEU A 149 11.03 6.67 11.52
N LEU A 150 11.09 5.34 11.66
CA LEU A 150 10.57 4.63 12.82
C LEU A 150 11.62 4.48 13.93
N ASN A 151 12.90 4.32 13.56
CA ASN A 151 14.02 4.19 14.49
C ASN A 151 14.30 5.49 15.27
N ASN A 152 14.07 6.67 14.67
CA ASN A 152 14.25 7.95 15.37
C ASN A 152 13.05 8.38 16.27
N LYS A 153 12.07 7.49 16.47
CA LYS A 153 10.98 7.64 17.47
C LYS A 153 11.02 6.58 18.57
N GLY A 154 12.15 5.89 18.75
CA GLY A 154 12.45 5.10 19.95
C GLY A 154 13.04 5.91 21.10
N GLY A 155 12.85 7.24 21.12
CA GLY A 155 13.57 8.17 21.98
C GLY A 155 12.75 9.04 22.93
N SER A 156 11.45 8.82 23.10
CA SER A 156 10.70 9.36 24.24
C SER A 156 10.29 8.22 25.15
N LYS A 157 10.99 8.14 26.28
CA LYS A 157 10.53 7.47 27.49
C LYS A 157 9.13 7.96 27.83
N ASP A 158 8.17 7.05 27.89
CA ASP A 158 7.14 7.09 28.92
C ASP A 158 7.42 5.91 29.84
N ALA A 159 8.37 6.14 30.74
CA ALA A 159 8.45 5.42 31.99
C ALA A 159 7.43 6.08 32.92
N ASP A 160 6.17 5.67 32.81
CA ASP A 160 5.19 5.75 33.88
C ASP A 160 4.30 4.50 33.74
N GLY A 161 4.44 3.61 34.70
CA GLY A 161 3.65 2.40 34.76
C GLY A 161 2.20 2.72 35.11
N GLU A 162 1.26 2.10 34.42
CA GLU A 162 0.14 1.34 34.99
C GLU A 162 -0.74 0.75 33.87
N GLY A 163 -1.28 -0.45 34.12
CA GLY A 163 -2.57 -0.83 33.54
C GLY A 163 -2.57 -1.59 32.20
N ASN A 164 -2.28 -2.89 32.26
CA ASN A 164 -3.13 -3.95 31.68
C ASN A 164 -4.23 -3.54 30.67
N HIS A 165 -4.01 -3.75 29.37
CA HIS A 165 -5.01 -4.36 28.48
C HIS A 165 -4.37 -4.84 27.16
N SER A 166 -3.73 -6.01 27.19
CA SER A 166 -3.43 -6.74 25.95
C SER A 166 -4.71 -7.39 25.43
N SER A 167 -5.55 -6.62 24.72
CA SER A 167 -6.67 -7.16 23.96
C SER A 167 -6.17 -7.68 22.61
N TRP A 168 -5.40 -8.76 22.65
CA TRP A 168 -5.37 -9.68 21.51
C TRP A 168 -6.75 -10.33 21.41
N PRO A 169 -7.39 -10.36 20.22
CA PRO A 169 -8.62 -11.11 20.04
C PRO A 169 -8.33 -12.59 20.33
N ARG A 170 -8.96 -13.12 21.40
CA ARG A 170 -8.86 -14.53 21.75
C ARG A 170 -9.59 -15.33 20.67
N ILE A 171 -8.81 -16.06 19.87
CA ILE A 171 -9.34 -17.01 18.89
C ILE A 171 -10.22 -18.02 19.66
N PRO A 172 -11.49 -18.25 19.28
CA PRO A 172 -12.35 -19.19 19.96
C PRO A 172 -11.72 -20.58 20.00
N SER A 173 -11.69 -21.19 21.19
CA SER A 173 -11.05 -22.49 21.43
C SER A 173 -11.63 -23.65 20.58
N SER A 174 -12.75 -23.44 19.87
CA SER A 174 -13.37 -24.42 18.99
C SER A 174 -12.55 -24.76 17.74
N TYR A 175 -11.61 -23.91 17.30
CA TYR A 175 -10.79 -24.17 16.10
C TYR A 175 -9.61 -25.12 16.36
N TYR A 176 -9.14 -25.22 17.61
CA TYR A 176 -8.02 -26.10 17.96
C TYR A 176 -8.40 -27.59 18.05
N ALA A 177 -9.70 -27.90 18.16
CA ALA A 177 -10.19 -29.27 18.21
C ALA A 177 -10.24 -29.96 16.82
N LEU A 178 -10.21 -29.19 15.72
CA LEU A 178 -10.28 -29.74 14.36
C LEU A 178 -8.90 -30.09 13.77
N ALA A 179 -7.82 -29.52 14.31
CA ALA A 179 -6.45 -29.75 13.85
C ALA A 179 -5.76 -30.97 14.49
N LYS A 180 -6.37 -31.59 15.50
CA LYS A 180 -5.85 -32.80 16.19
C LYS A 180 -6.71 -34.04 15.98
N GLY A 181 -7.20 -34.25 14.76
CA GLY A 181 -7.85 -35.48 14.36
C GLY A 181 -7.00 -36.29 13.38
N PRO A 182 -6.64 -37.56 13.63
CA PRO A 182 -5.95 -38.43 12.67
C PRO A 182 -6.84 -38.83 11.46
N ARG A 183 -8.02 -38.24 11.31
CA ARG A 183 -9.05 -38.65 10.34
C ARG A 183 -8.98 -37.95 8.99
N ILE A 184 -8.22 -36.86 8.86
CA ILE A 184 -8.11 -36.14 7.57
C ILE A 184 -7.11 -36.87 6.63
N LEU A 185 -6.12 -37.58 7.19
CA LEU A 185 -5.17 -38.38 6.40
C LEU A 185 -5.82 -39.57 5.69
N ALA A 186 -6.93 -40.10 6.22
CA ALA A 186 -7.62 -41.27 5.65
C ALA A 186 -8.49 -40.93 4.42
N LEU A 187 -8.83 -39.66 4.20
CA LEU A 187 -9.67 -39.21 3.08
C LEU A 187 -8.88 -38.82 1.82
N LEU A 188 -7.54 -38.69 1.92
CA LEU A 188 -6.65 -38.37 0.80
C LEU A 188 -5.98 -39.60 0.17
N ALA A 189 -6.18 -40.79 0.72
CA ALA A 189 -5.55 -42.03 0.29
C ALA A 189 -6.51 -43.02 -0.41
N ARG A 190 -7.61 -42.54 -1.01
CA ARG A 190 -8.56 -43.37 -1.75
C ARG A 190 -8.86 -42.81 -3.13
#